data_AF-A0A1Q8ZHM9-F1
#
_entry.id   AF-A0A1Q8ZHM9-F1
#
_cell.length_a   1.000
_cell.length_b   1.000
_cell.length_c   1.000
_cell.angle_alpha   90.00
_cell.angle_beta   90.00
_cell.angle_gamma   90.00
#
_symmetry.space_group_name_H-M   'P 1'
#
loop_
_entity.id
_entity.type
_entity.pdbx_description
1 polymer ?
#
loop_
_entity_poly.entity_id
_entity_poly.type
_entity_poly.pdbx_seq_one_letter_code
_entity_poly.pdbx_strand_id
1 'polypeptide(L)'
;MGYSLLNQFQGALWGAIVGEFIAQTWPHPPSGCPSRGLVFDRPLVLPLTAVLLTGVESLCDRGDLDLADWQRLTLPDQAMPPLALAIPIALFFHEDDRLLYRKLEQLWQVQVFSLECRAAILILSQTIAWFLRRQMSLTDLIPRLINRLRETDLAATTVLEQLGLVQRLLTQAAGIETAIVAMGSRSPEVTAMIPIFYSFLRTPQDYRLALCQTAQISIYQSNLCTITGAVAGAYNGSVCLPSNWSHALNSRMEPIPSPLSTLSHPFRLESHADQLAAQLLAVWSGQYPLAPFIHRADQTATAAPGVIRPR
;
A
#
# COMPACT_ATOMS: atom_id res chain seq x y z
N MET A 1 -9.93 -5.58 -18.07
CA MET A 1 -8.57 -5.75 -18.63
C MET A 1 -7.69 -6.28 -17.51
N GLY A 2 -6.92 -7.34 -17.74
CA GLY A 2 -6.13 -7.97 -16.68
C GLY A 2 -4.69 -7.45 -16.68
N TYR A 3 -4.32 -6.63 -15.69
CA TYR A 3 -2.94 -6.15 -15.51
C TYR A 3 -2.00 -7.24 -14.98
N SER A 4 -0.76 -7.32 -15.46
CA SER A 4 0.21 -8.29 -14.91
C SER A 4 0.37 -8.13 -13.40
N LEU A 5 0.73 -9.20 -12.69
CA LEU A 5 0.93 -9.16 -11.24
C LEU A 5 2.01 -8.12 -10.85
N LEU A 6 3.08 -8.03 -11.66
CA LEU A 6 4.10 -6.99 -11.51
C LEU A 6 3.50 -5.57 -11.60
N ASN A 7 2.62 -5.32 -12.56
CA ASN A 7 1.97 -4.02 -12.72
C ASN A 7 1.07 -3.68 -11.51
N GLN A 8 0.48 -4.68 -10.84
CA GLN A 8 -0.28 -4.48 -9.61
C GLN A 8 0.61 -4.25 -8.38
N PHE A 9 1.76 -4.94 -8.30
CA PHE A 9 2.77 -4.70 -7.25
C PHE A 9 3.32 -3.27 -7.35
N GLN A 10 3.73 -2.86 -8.55
CA GLN A 10 4.14 -1.50 -8.85
C GLN A 10 3.02 -0.52 -8.53
N GLY A 11 1.80 -0.80 -8.99
CA GLY A 11 0.63 0.01 -8.70
C GLY A 11 0.41 0.23 -7.20
N ALA A 12 0.51 -0.81 -6.38
CA ALA A 12 0.32 -0.71 -4.95
C ALA A 12 1.44 0.10 -4.26
N LEU A 13 2.71 -0.16 -4.56
CA LEU A 13 3.83 0.56 -3.93
C LEU A 13 3.84 2.03 -4.34
N TRP A 14 3.77 2.29 -5.63
CA TRP A 14 3.78 3.64 -6.16
C TRP A 14 2.48 4.35 -5.78
N GLY A 15 1.37 3.62 -5.73
CA GLY A 15 0.12 4.18 -5.26
C GLY A 15 0.20 4.69 -3.82
N ALA A 16 0.84 3.91 -2.94
CA ALA A 16 1.10 4.29 -1.56
C ALA A 16 1.94 5.58 -1.45
N ILE A 17 3.06 5.62 -2.18
CA ILE A 17 3.98 6.76 -2.23
C ILE A 17 3.26 8.04 -2.70
N VAL A 18 2.50 7.96 -3.79
CA VAL A 18 1.70 9.08 -4.28
C VAL A 18 0.66 9.50 -3.26
N GLY A 19 0.01 8.55 -2.59
CA GLY A 19 -0.96 8.82 -1.53
C GLY A 19 -0.37 9.65 -0.41
N GLU A 20 0.82 9.29 0.07
CA GLU A 20 1.54 10.08 1.08
C GLU A 20 1.86 11.49 0.58
N PHE A 21 2.42 11.59 -0.63
CA PHE A 21 2.74 12.87 -1.25
C PHE A 21 1.52 13.79 -1.37
N ILE A 22 0.39 13.25 -1.81
CA ILE A 22 -0.86 14.01 -1.93
C ILE A 22 -1.33 14.47 -0.56
N ALA A 23 -1.31 13.62 0.46
CA ALA A 23 -1.73 14.02 1.78
C ALA A 23 -0.90 15.17 2.37
N GLN A 24 0.41 15.20 2.09
CA GLN A 24 1.30 16.28 2.53
C GLN A 24 1.16 17.56 1.71
N THR A 25 0.72 17.45 0.45
CA THR A 25 0.61 18.58 -0.48
C THR A 25 -0.82 19.07 -0.69
N TRP A 26 -1.82 18.38 -0.12
CA TRP A 26 -3.22 18.75 -0.26
C TRP A 26 -3.47 20.09 0.43
N PRO A 27 -4.07 21.08 -0.26
CA PRO A 27 -4.29 22.38 0.34
C PRO A 27 -5.19 22.27 1.58
N HIS A 28 -4.77 22.97 2.65
CA HIS A 28 -5.67 23.28 3.76
C HIS A 28 -6.90 24.01 3.21
N PRO A 29 -8.14 23.61 3.58
CA PRO A 29 -9.33 24.14 2.92
C PRO A 29 -9.59 25.62 3.24
N PRO A 30 -10.42 26.33 2.44
CA PRO A 30 -11.31 25.76 1.41
C PRO A 30 -11.27 26.47 0.05
N SER A 31 -10.99 25.74 -1.03
CA SER A 31 -11.78 25.71 -2.28
C SER A 31 -11.00 25.12 -3.47
N GLY A 32 -11.46 23.97 -3.96
CA GLY A 32 -11.11 23.45 -5.28
C GLY A 32 -9.98 22.41 -5.35
N CYS A 33 -10.16 21.41 -6.22
CA CYS A 33 -9.08 20.53 -6.66
C CYS A 33 -7.93 21.37 -7.23
N PRO A 34 -6.66 21.11 -6.83
CA PRO A 34 -5.54 21.92 -7.26
C PRO A 34 -5.30 21.70 -8.76
N SER A 35 -5.80 22.63 -9.57
CA SER A 35 -5.56 22.69 -11.01
C SER A 35 -4.44 23.68 -11.36
N ARG A 36 -3.85 24.36 -10.37
CA ARG A 36 -2.78 25.35 -10.56
C ARG A 36 -1.71 25.25 -9.48
N GLY A 37 -0.48 25.00 -9.94
CA GLY A 37 0.79 25.33 -9.30
C GLY A 37 0.83 25.25 -7.78
N LEU A 38 1.10 24.05 -7.26
CA LEU A 38 1.45 23.87 -5.86
C LEU A 38 2.84 24.48 -5.59
N VAL A 39 2.91 25.64 -4.95
CA VAL A 39 4.17 26.30 -4.51
C VAL A 39 4.49 25.83 -3.09
N PHE A 40 5.71 25.32 -2.85
CA PHE A 40 6.15 24.86 -1.52
C PHE A 40 7.62 25.20 -1.26
N ASP A 41 7.89 25.72 -0.05
CA ASP A 41 9.21 26.18 0.43
C ASP A 41 9.93 25.19 1.39
N ARG A 42 9.41 23.97 1.60
CA ARG A 42 10.02 22.97 2.51
C ARG A 42 10.43 21.68 1.79
N PRO A 43 11.54 21.04 2.22
CA PRO A 43 11.92 19.73 1.72
C PRO A 43 10.83 18.69 2.07
N LEU A 44 10.50 17.85 1.09
CA LEU A 44 9.47 16.82 1.23
C LEU A 44 10.07 15.59 1.94
N VAL A 45 9.56 15.28 3.14
CA VAL A 45 9.94 14.08 3.89
C VAL A 45 8.79 13.09 3.84
N LEU A 46 9.01 11.90 3.30
CA LEU A 46 8.00 10.84 3.16
C LEU A 46 8.30 9.67 4.13
N PRO A 47 8.01 9.81 5.43
CA PRO A 47 8.33 8.78 6.42
C PRO A 47 7.60 7.46 6.16
N LEU A 48 6.36 7.47 5.65
CA LEU A 48 5.62 6.23 5.39
C LEU A 48 6.24 5.47 4.22
N THR A 49 6.68 6.20 3.21
CA THR A 49 7.44 5.68 2.07
C THR A 49 8.73 5.02 2.54
N ALA A 50 9.47 5.63 3.48
CA ALA A 50 10.66 5.01 4.04
C ALA A 50 10.33 3.67 4.72
N VAL A 51 9.33 3.62 5.61
CA VAL A 51 8.89 2.38 6.28
C VAL A 51 8.43 1.32 5.29
N LEU A 52 7.69 1.73 4.24
CA LEU A 52 7.20 0.85 3.20
C LEU A 52 8.36 0.20 2.43
N LEU A 53 9.29 1.02 1.94
CA LEU A 53 10.39 0.55 1.10
C LEU A 53 11.40 -0.29 1.88
N THR A 54 11.75 0.09 3.11
CA THR A 54 12.62 -0.73 3.98
C THR A 54 11.96 -2.06 4.36
N GLY A 55 10.62 -2.09 4.44
CA GLY A 55 9.88 -3.33 4.63
C GLY A 55 9.93 -4.26 3.43
N VAL A 56 9.80 -3.71 2.24
CA VAL A 56 9.98 -4.47 0.99
C VAL A 56 11.41 -4.97 0.86
N GLU A 57 12.40 -4.12 1.15
CA GLU A 57 13.82 -4.51 1.17
C GLU A 57 14.07 -5.67 2.13
N SER A 58 13.60 -5.57 3.38
CA SER A 58 13.74 -6.65 4.37
C SER A 58 13.10 -7.97 3.90
N LEU A 59 11.89 -7.91 3.35
CA LEU A 59 11.21 -9.10 2.81
C LEU A 59 11.99 -9.72 1.64
N CYS A 60 12.59 -8.90 0.77
CA CYS A 60 13.40 -9.37 -0.34
C CYS A 60 14.68 -10.05 0.15
N ASP A 61 15.38 -9.43 1.10
CA ASP A 61 16.66 -9.92 1.62
C ASP A 61 16.50 -11.21 2.45
N ARG A 62 15.42 -11.28 3.23
CA ARG A 62 15.17 -12.40 4.14
C ARG A 62 14.38 -13.53 3.47
N GLY A 63 13.63 -13.22 2.42
CA GLY A 63 12.66 -14.13 1.82
C GLY A 63 11.50 -14.50 2.75
N ASP A 64 11.37 -13.80 3.89
CA ASP A 64 10.32 -13.99 4.88
C ASP A 64 10.18 -12.71 5.75
N LEU A 65 9.12 -12.63 6.55
CA LEU A 65 8.90 -11.53 7.50
C LEU A 65 9.87 -11.62 8.68
N ASP A 66 10.86 -10.73 8.71
CA ASP A 66 11.75 -10.51 9.85
C ASP A 66 11.54 -9.09 10.40
N LEU A 67 10.78 -8.97 11.48
CA LEU A 67 10.43 -7.67 12.07
C LEU A 67 11.63 -6.97 12.70
N ALA A 68 12.62 -7.73 13.20
CA ALA A 68 13.82 -7.15 13.78
C ALA A 68 14.71 -6.55 12.69
N ASP A 69 14.79 -7.23 11.54
CA ASP A 69 15.47 -6.70 10.36
C ASP A 69 14.79 -5.44 9.81
N TRP A 70 13.47 -5.49 9.60
CA TRP A 70 12.69 -4.34 9.14
C TRP A 70 12.81 -3.14 10.09
N GLN A 71 12.74 -3.35 11.40
CA GLN A 71 12.94 -2.29 12.39
C GLN A 71 14.35 -1.70 12.35
N ARG A 72 15.39 -2.52 12.09
CA ARG A 72 16.77 -2.02 11.94
C ARG A 72 16.97 -1.15 10.71
N LEU A 73 16.29 -1.48 9.61
CA LEU A 73 16.36 -0.70 8.36
C LEU A 73 15.52 0.58 8.43
N THR A 74 14.49 0.59 9.28
CA THR A 74 13.69 1.79 9.54
C THR A 74 14.47 2.77 10.43
N LEU A 75 14.44 4.06 10.10
CA LEU A 75 15.18 5.09 10.85
C LEU A 75 14.85 5.02 12.36
N PRO A 76 15.86 5.05 13.25
CA PRO A 76 15.64 5.10 14.69
C PRO A 76 14.80 6.34 15.02
N ASP A 77 13.83 6.20 15.94
CA ASP A 77 12.76 7.15 16.31
C ASP A 77 11.47 7.19 15.46
N GLN A 78 11.37 6.50 14.32
CA GLN A 78 10.08 6.44 13.61
C GLN A 78 9.23 5.26 14.08
N ALA A 79 8.14 5.57 14.81
CA ALA A 79 7.10 4.59 15.12
C ALA A 79 6.49 4.09 13.80
N MET A 80 6.48 2.76 13.61
CA MET A 80 5.92 2.18 12.40
C MET A 80 4.40 2.45 12.34
N PRO A 81 3.91 3.14 11.30
CA PRO A 81 2.49 3.42 11.14
C PRO A 81 1.76 2.10 10.92
N PRO A 82 0.88 1.67 11.85
CA PRO A 82 0.41 0.29 11.89
C PRO A 82 -0.25 -0.17 10.59
N LEU A 83 -1.07 0.68 9.98
CA LEU A 83 -1.79 0.35 8.76
C LEU A 83 -0.87 0.23 7.53
N ALA A 84 0.23 0.99 7.49
CA ALA A 84 1.17 0.96 6.37
C ALA A 84 1.90 -0.40 6.27
N LEU A 85 2.04 -1.09 7.39
CA LEU A 85 2.61 -2.44 7.46
C LEU A 85 1.80 -3.48 6.69
N ALA A 86 0.49 -3.22 6.49
CA ALA A 86 -0.38 -4.10 5.71
C ALA A 86 0.10 -4.25 4.26
N ILE A 87 0.69 -3.20 3.67
CA ILE A 87 1.01 -3.18 2.23
C ILE A 87 2.10 -4.20 1.88
N PRO A 88 3.34 -4.12 2.41
CA PRO A 88 4.40 -5.02 1.98
C PRO A 88 4.12 -6.47 2.40
N ILE A 89 3.50 -6.69 3.57
CA ILE A 89 3.09 -8.03 4.03
C ILE A 89 2.05 -8.62 3.07
N ALA A 90 1.03 -7.84 2.68
CA ALA A 90 0.02 -8.31 1.76
C ALA A 90 0.60 -8.59 0.37
N LEU A 91 1.47 -7.72 -0.15
CA LEU A 91 2.13 -7.95 -1.44
C LEU A 91 2.90 -9.28 -1.45
N PHE A 92 3.68 -9.55 -0.41
CA PHE A 92 4.52 -10.75 -0.36
C PHE A 92 3.74 -12.04 -0.06
N PHE A 93 2.74 -12.00 0.83
CA PHE A 93 2.01 -13.20 1.25
C PHE A 93 0.60 -13.31 0.64
N HIS A 94 0.33 -12.64 -0.50
CA HIS A 94 -1.03 -12.54 -1.06
C HIS A 94 -1.68 -13.85 -1.50
N GLU A 95 -0.92 -14.90 -1.80
CA GLU A 95 -1.47 -16.14 -2.35
C GLU A 95 -2.26 -16.97 -1.34
N ASP A 96 -1.73 -17.10 -0.12
CA ASP A 96 -2.26 -17.97 0.93
C ASP A 96 -2.79 -17.15 2.10
N ASP A 97 -4.12 -17.12 2.25
CA ASP A 97 -4.82 -16.40 3.32
C ASP A 97 -4.41 -16.88 4.72
N ARG A 98 -4.08 -18.17 4.88
CA ARG A 98 -3.65 -18.72 6.17
C ARG A 98 -2.23 -18.33 6.48
N LEU A 99 -1.36 -18.25 5.47
CA LEU A 99 0.01 -17.77 5.65
C LEU A 99 0.00 -16.27 5.95
N LEU A 100 -0.74 -15.48 5.18
CA LEU A 100 -0.92 -14.05 5.42
C LEU A 100 -1.39 -13.78 6.85
N TYR A 101 -2.45 -14.48 7.30
CA TYR A 101 -2.95 -14.34 8.67
C TYR A 101 -1.88 -14.68 9.72
N ARG A 102 -1.15 -15.79 9.56
CA ARG A 102 -0.06 -16.17 10.46
C ARG A 102 1.08 -15.14 10.50
N LYS A 103 1.40 -14.50 9.38
CA LYS A 103 2.42 -13.45 9.32
C LYS A 103 1.97 -12.17 10.00
N LEU A 104 0.69 -11.85 9.90
CA LEU A 104 0.10 -10.78 10.69
C LEU A 104 0.05 -11.12 12.20
N GLU A 105 -0.17 -12.38 12.57
CA GLU A 105 -0.05 -12.84 13.96
C GLU A 105 1.33 -12.61 14.55
N GLN A 106 2.39 -12.90 13.78
CA GLN A 106 3.76 -12.60 14.18
C GLN A 106 3.96 -11.10 14.44
N LEU A 107 3.35 -10.24 13.61
CA LEU A 107 3.44 -8.79 13.75
C LEU A 107 2.88 -8.28 15.10
N TRP A 108 1.69 -8.70 15.50
CA TRP A 108 1.09 -8.25 16.78
C TRP A 108 1.49 -9.08 18.01
N GLN A 109 2.36 -10.07 17.85
CA GLN A 109 3.11 -10.67 18.97
C GLN A 109 4.32 -9.82 19.36
N VAL A 110 4.96 -9.18 18.39
CA VAL A 110 6.14 -8.31 18.62
C VAL A 110 5.73 -6.88 18.94
N GLN A 111 4.64 -6.38 18.34
CA GLN A 111 4.17 -5.01 18.51
C GLN A 111 2.80 -4.94 19.18
N VAL A 112 2.61 -3.93 20.02
CA VAL A 112 1.35 -3.71 20.73
C VAL A 112 0.40 -2.91 19.84
N PHE A 113 -0.63 -3.58 19.33
CA PHE A 113 -1.75 -2.95 18.63
C PHE A 113 -3.07 -3.19 19.35
N SER A 114 -3.97 -2.21 19.29
CA SER A 114 -5.37 -2.38 19.69
C SER A 114 -6.07 -3.42 18.80
N LEU A 115 -7.19 -3.97 19.31
CA LEU A 115 -7.99 -4.94 18.57
C LEU A 115 -8.49 -4.36 17.24
N GLU A 116 -8.92 -3.10 17.24
CA GLU A 116 -9.39 -2.36 16.06
C GLU A 116 -8.29 -2.22 15.03
N CYS A 117 -7.06 -1.94 15.46
CA CYS A 117 -5.93 -1.78 14.57
C CYS A 117 -5.54 -3.13 13.93
N ARG A 118 -5.52 -4.22 14.69
CA ARG A 118 -5.29 -5.58 14.15
C ARG A 118 -6.35 -5.95 13.11
N ALA A 119 -7.62 -5.71 13.44
CA ALA A 119 -8.73 -5.92 12.52
C ALA A 119 -8.57 -5.09 11.24
N ALA A 120 -8.22 -3.80 11.34
CA ALA A 120 -7.98 -2.95 10.19
C ALA A 120 -6.82 -3.43 9.32
N ILE A 121 -5.68 -3.80 9.92
CA ILE A 121 -4.53 -4.36 9.20
C ILE A 121 -4.92 -5.64 8.44
N LEU A 122 -5.66 -6.55 9.09
CA LEU A 122 -6.16 -7.77 8.44
C LEU A 122 -7.03 -7.44 7.23
N ILE A 123 -8.04 -6.57 7.41
CA ILE A 123 -8.98 -6.17 6.36
C ILE A 123 -8.25 -5.55 5.15
N LEU A 124 -7.29 -4.66 5.41
CA LEU A 124 -6.51 -4.01 4.35
C LEU A 124 -5.60 -5.00 3.64
N SER A 125 -4.89 -5.85 4.39
CA SER A 125 -3.99 -6.85 3.82
C SER A 125 -4.76 -7.85 2.94
N GLN A 126 -5.91 -8.30 3.43
CA GLN A 126 -6.81 -9.20 2.72
C GLN A 126 -7.36 -8.56 1.43
N THR A 127 -7.73 -7.28 1.49
CA THR A 127 -8.22 -6.52 0.33
C THR A 127 -7.16 -6.45 -0.77
N ILE A 128 -5.93 -6.06 -0.41
CA ILE A 128 -4.80 -6.01 -1.36
C ILE A 128 -4.57 -7.40 -1.94
N ALA A 129 -4.50 -8.43 -1.10
CA ALA A 129 -4.29 -9.81 -1.53
C ALA A 129 -5.38 -10.33 -2.48
N TRP A 130 -6.65 -9.99 -2.24
CA TRP A 130 -7.76 -10.36 -3.12
C TRP A 130 -7.72 -9.64 -4.47
N PHE A 131 -7.28 -8.38 -4.51
CA PHE A 131 -7.10 -7.64 -5.76
C PHE A 131 -5.94 -8.19 -6.60
N LEU A 132 -4.84 -8.56 -5.95
CA LEU A 132 -3.71 -9.24 -6.63
C LEU A 132 -4.13 -10.58 -7.23
N ARG A 133 -4.93 -11.37 -6.49
CA ARG A 133 -5.46 -12.66 -6.98
C ARG A 133 -6.63 -12.52 -7.96
N ARG A 134 -7.20 -11.31 -8.10
CA ARG A 134 -8.41 -11.02 -8.89
C ARG A 134 -9.63 -11.89 -8.55
N GLN A 135 -9.75 -12.29 -7.29
CA GLN A 135 -10.80 -13.22 -6.83
C GLN A 135 -12.07 -12.50 -6.35
N MET A 136 -12.18 -11.19 -6.59
CA MET A 136 -13.14 -10.35 -5.88
C MET A 136 -13.88 -9.36 -6.79
N SER A 137 -15.22 -9.42 -6.74
CA SER A 137 -16.09 -8.36 -7.25
C SER A 137 -16.10 -7.20 -6.26
N LEU A 138 -16.06 -5.95 -6.74
CA LEU A 138 -16.13 -4.78 -5.87
C LEU A 138 -17.46 -4.69 -5.10
N THR A 139 -18.56 -5.16 -5.70
CA THR A 139 -19.88 -5.18 -5.05
C THR A 139 -19.90 -6.12 -3.83
N ASP A 140 -19.14 -7.21 -3.89
CA ASP A 140 -19.09 -8.20 -2.82
C ASP A 140 -18.02 -7.87 -1.77
N LEU A 141 -17.16 -6.87 -2.01
CA LEU A 141 -15.97 -6.61 -1.19
C LEU A 141 -16.33 -6.42 0.28
N ILE A 142 -17.19 -5.43 0.57
CA ILE A 142 -17.57 -5.10 1.94
C ILE A 142 -18.31 -6.27 2.64
N PRO A 143 -19.32 -6.91 2.02
CA PRO A 143 -19.94 -8.11 2.61
C PRO A 143 -18.96 -9.23 2.97
N ARG A 144 -17.99 -9.54 2.09
CA ARG A 144 -17.01 -10.59 2.36
C ARG A 144 -16.02 -10.19 3.45
N LEU A 145 -15.58 -8.94 3.48
CA LEU A 145 -14.73 -8.42 4.56
C LEU A 145 -15.43 -8.53 5.92
N ILE A 146 -16.70 -8.17 6.00
CA ILE A 146 -17.52 -8.31 7.22
C ILE A 146 -17.60 -9.77 7.67
N ASN A 147 -17.92 -10.69 6.74
CA ASN A 147 -18.02 -12.11 7.06
C ASN A 147 -16.67 -12.67 7.51
N ARG A 148 -15.60 -12.33 6.78
CA ARG A 148 -14.24 -12.75 7.12
C ARG A 148 -13.83 -12.32 8.53
N LEU A 149 -14.14 -11.08 8.90
CA LEU A 149 -13.81 -10.58 10.23
C LEU A 149 -14.61 -11.29 11.34
N ARG A 150 -15.87 -11.65 11.08
CA ARG A 150 -16.71 -12.42 12.01
C ARG A 150 -16.23 -13.86 12.21
N GLU A 151 -15.53 -14.43 11.24
CA GLU A 151 -14.92 -15.77 11.34
C GLU A 151 -13.63 -15.76 12.17
N THR A 152 -13.07 -14.58 12.46
CA THR A 152 -11.85 -14.43 13.26
C THR A 152 -12.15 -14.00 14.69
N ASP A 153 -11.20 -14.18 15.59
CA ASP A 153 -11.19 -13.60 16.93
C ASP A 153 -11.01 -12.06 16.93
N LEU A 154 -10.72 -11.49 15.76
CA LEU A 154 -10.57 -10.05 15.53
C LEU A 154 -11.89 -9.33 15.20
N ALA A 155 -13.05 -9.88 15.59
CA ALA A 155 -14.38 -9.30 15.35
C ALA A 155 -14.62 -8.00 16.15
N ALA A 156 -13.85 -6.95 15.85
CA ALA A 156 -13.94 -5.63 16.46
C ALA A 156 -15.23 -4.94 16.01
N THR A 157 -16.15 -4.73 16.95
CA THR A 157 -17.45 -4.09 16.72
C THR A 157 -17.30 -2.78 15.94
N THR A 158 -16.29 -1.97 16.28
CA THR A 158 -16.05 -0.67 15.65
C THR A 158 -15.66 -0.77 14.17
N VAL A 159 -14.86 -1.76 13.79
CA VAL A 159 -14.45 -1.97 12.37
C VAL A 159 -15.63 -2.52 11.57
N LEU A 160 -16.40 -3.44 12.15
CA LEU A 160 -17.63 -3.96 11.55
C LEU A 160 -18.66 -2.85 11.30
N GLU A 161 -18.85 -1.96 12.27
CA GLU A 161 -19.74 -0.80 12.14
C GLU A 161 -19.32 0.14 11.01
N GLN A 162 -18.02 0.40 10.86
CA GLN A 162 -17.51 1.23 9.77
C GLN A 162 -17.72 0.60 8.41
N LEU A 163 -17.41 -0.69 8.25
CA LEU A 163 -17.66 -1.40 7.00
C LEU A 163 -19.16 -1.38 6.66
N GLY A 164 -20.03 -1.59 7.65
CA GLY A 164 -21.48 -1.44 7.48
C GLY A 164 -21.91 -0.01 7.11
N LEU A 165 -21.26 1.01 7.66
CA LEU A 165 -21.50 2.41 7.30
C LEU A 165 -21.03 2.69 5.86
N VAL A 166 -19.86 2.21 5.44
CA VAL A 166 -19.38 2.30 4.05
C VAL A 166 -20.40 1.71 3.09
N GLN A 167 -20.91 0.51 3.39
CA GLN A 167 -21.92 -0.14 2.55
C GLN A 167 -23.19 0.70 2.41
N ARG A 168 -23.67 1.29 3.51
CA ARG A 168 -24.84 2.19 3.49
C ARG A 168 -24.58 3.45 2.66
N LEU A 169 -23.43 4.10 2.86
CA LEU A 169 -23.07 5.32 2.12
C LEU A 169 -22.97 5.07 0.62
N LEU A 170 -22.38 3.93 0.22
CA LEU A 170 -22.31 3.52 -1.19
C LEU A 170 -23.68 3.20 -1.78
N THR A 171 -24.52 2.47 -1.03
CA THR A 171 -25.88 2.10 -1.47
C THR A 171 -26.79 3.31 -1.65
N GLN A 172 -26.64 4.32 -0.79
CA GLN A 172 -27.39 5.58 -0.86
C GLN A 172 -26.81 6.57 -1.88
N ALA A 173 -25.71 6.22 -2.57
CA ALA A 173 -24.95 7.14 -3.40
C ALA A 173 -24.66 8.48 -2.69
N ALA A 174 -24.38 8.41 -1.38
CA ALA A 174 -24.19 9.58 -0.53
C ALA A 174 -23.05 10.46 -1.07
N GLY A 175 -23.15 11.77 -0.88
CA GLY A 175 -22.08 12.71 -1.22
C GLY A 175 -20.91 12.65 -0.24
N ILE A 176 -19.78 13.26 -0.61
CA ILE A 176 -18.58 13.26 0.25
C ILE A 176 -18.83 14.01 1.57
N GLU A 177 -19.62 15.08 1.54
CA GLU A 177 -20.00 15.86 2.73
C GLU A 177 -20.77 14.99 3.73
N THR A 178 -21.70 14.17 3.24
CA THR A 178 -22.43 13.21 4.08
C THR A 178 -21.50 12.17 4.68
N ALA A 179 -20.52 11.68 3.93
CA ALA A 179 -19.52 10.75 4.43
C ALA A 179 -18.65 11.38 5.53
N ILE A 180 -18.23 12.64 5.36
CA ILE A 180 -17.48 13.41 6.37
C ILE A 180 -18.30 13.57 7.64
N VAL A 181 -19.58 13.97 7.53
CA VAL A 181 -20.48 14.10 8.68
C VAL A 181 -20.69 12.75 9.38
N ALA A 182 -20.82 11.66 8.63
CA ALA A 182 -21.04 10.32 9.17
C ALA A 182 -19.85 9.78 9.99
N MET A 183 -18.63 10.26 9.75
CA MET A 183 -17.48 9.91 10.59
C MET A 183 -17.50 10.60 11.97
N GLY A 184 -18.14 11.77 12.07
CA GLY A 184 -18.18 12.58 13.29
C GLY A 184 -16.77 12.96 13.80
N SER A 185 -16.66 13.26 15.10
CA SER A 185 -15.39 13.63 15.76
C SER A 185 -14.55 12.42 16.24
N ARG A 186 -14.75 11.24 15.64
CA ARG A 186 -14.05 10.02 16.07
C ARG A 186 -12.59 10.07 15.65
N SER A 187 -11.72 9.40 16.41
CA SER A 187 -10.29 9.38 16.07
C SER A 187 -10.08 8.64 14.74
N PRO A 188 -9.12 9.10 13.93
CA PRO A 188 -8.88 8.55 12.59
C PRO A 188 -8.44 7.09 12.55
N GLU A 189 -7.65 6.65 13.55
CA GLU A 189 -7.24 5.25 13.69
C GLU A 189 -8.47 4.34 13.91
N VAL A 190 -9.48 4.89 14.57
CA VAL A 190 -10.76 4.25 14.80
C VAL A 190 -11.67 4.36 13.59
N THR A 191 -11.52 5.34 12.69
CA THR A 191 -12.41 5.53 11.52
C THR A 191 -11.80 5.20 10.16
N ALA A 192 -10.60 4.63 10.12
CA ALA A 192 -9.79 4.43 8.91
C ALA A 192 -10.53 3.75 7.74
N MET A 193 -11.45 2.82 8.01
CA MET A 193 -12.12 2.04 6.95
C MET A 193 -13.04 2.92 6.09
N ILE A 194 -13.67 3.95 6.68
CA ILE A 194 -14.58 4.83 5.96
C ILE A 194 -13.86 5.59 4.84
N PRO A 195 -12.86 6.46 5.10
CA PRO A 195 -12.20 7.23 4.06
C PRO A 195 -11.51 6.34 3.03
N ILE A 196 -10.94 5.19 3.44
CA ILE A 196 -10.25 4.29 2.51
C ILE A 196 -11.25 3.63 1.56
N PHE A 197 -12.23 2.89 2.09
CA PHE A 197 -13.11 2.09 1.24
C PHE A 197 -14.18 2.93 0.55
N TYR A 198 -14.75 3.95 1.19
CA TYR A 198 -15.76 4.78 0.54
C TYR A 198 -15.17 5.54 -0.65
N SER A 199 -13.99 6.17 -0.50
CA SER A 199 -13.36 6.92 -1.60
C SER A 199 -12.98 6.01 -2.76
N PHE A 200 -12.35 4.87 -2.47
CA PHE A 200 -11.98 3.89 -3.50
C PHE A 200 -13.21 3.27 -4.17
N LEU A 201 -14.16 2.72 -3.43
CA LEU A 201 -15.30 1.98 -4.00
C LEU A 201 -16.30 2.87 -4.74
N ARG A 202 -16.37 4.16 -4.39
CA ARG A 202 -17.18 5.13 -5.14
C ARG A 202 -16.59 5.42 -6.52
N THR A 203 -15.26 5.37 -6.65
CA THR A 203 -14.54 5.78 -7.86
C THR A 203 -13.41 4.80 -8.20
N PRO A 204 -13.70 3.49 -8.36
CA PRO A 204 -12.67 2.45 -8.34
C PRO A 204 -11.71 2.53 -9.53
N GLN A 205 -12.14 3.12 -10.65
CA GLN A 205 -11.32 3.31 -11.86
C GLN A 205 -10.63 4.67 -11.91
N ASP A 206 -11.08 5.65 -11.10
CA ASP A 206 -10.48 6.98 -11.05
C ASP A 206 -9.59 7.09 -9.82
N TYR A 207 -8.35 6.65 -10.01
CA TYR A 207 -7.29 6.68 -9.01
C TYR A 207 -7.11 8.06 -8.38
N ARG A 208 -7.23 9.13 -9.19
CA ARG A 208 -7.03 10.50 -8.73
C ARG A 208 -8.13 10.90 -7.78
N LEU A 209 -9.37 10.64 -8.19
CA LEU A 209 -10.54 11.03 -7.43
C LEU A 209 -10.60 10.29 -6.08
N ALA A 210 -10.25 9.00 -6.04
CA ALA A 210 -10.16 8.24 -4.80
C ALA A 210 -9.18 8.88 -3.80
N LEU A 211 -7.96 9.24 -4.23
CA LEU A 211 -6.97 9.89 -3.35
C LEU A 211 -7.39 11.29 -2.91
N CYS A 212 -7.91 12.11 -3.84
CA CYS A 212 -8.42 13.44 -3.51
C CYS A 212 -9.56 13.37 -2.49
N GLN A 213 -10.49 12.42 -2.66
CA GLN A 213 -11.59 12.21 -1.73
C GLN A 213 -11.09 11.76 -0.36
N THR A 214 -10.17 10.80 -0.30
CA THR A 214 -9.56 10.40 0.97
C THR A 214 -8.89 11.60 1.64
N ALA A 215 -8.07 12.38 0.93
CA ALA A 215 -7.40 13.56 1.48
C ALA A 215 -8.38 14.61 2.02
N GLN A 216 -9.55 14.76 1.37
CA GLN A 216 -10.63 15.65 1.84
C GLN A 216 -11.33 15.11 3.08
N ILE A 217 -11.59 13.79 3.15
CA ILE A 217 -12.31 13.16 4.25
C ILE A 217 -11.41 13.06 5.49
N SER A 218 -10.17 12.59 5.31
CA SER A 218 -9.24 12.26 6.37
C SER A 218 -8.31 13.42 6.69
N ILE A 219 -8.86 14.61 6.89
CA ILE A 219 -8.09 15.85 7.08
C ILE A 219 -6.87 15.56 7.97
N TYR A 220 -5.66 15.72 7.39
CA TYR A 220 -4.35 15.55 8.04
C TYR A 220 -3.77 14.13 8.22
N GLN A 221 -4.23 13.12 7.48
CA GLN A 221 -3.82 11.73 7.67
C GLN A 221 -3.07 11.14 6.46
N SER A 222 -1.75 11.27 6.45
CA SER A 222 -0.88 10.72 5.39
C SER A 222 -1.00 9.21 5.26
N ASN A 223 -1.18 8.49 6.36
CA ASN A 223 -1.41 7.05 6.40
C ASN A 223 -2.63 6.63 5.59
N LEU A 224 -3.79 7.30 5.73
CA LEU A 224 -5.02 6.89 5.05
C LEU A 224 -4.96 7.08 3.54
N CYS A 225 -4.34 8.17 3.07
CA CYS A 225 -4.10 8.38 1.64
C CYS A 225 -3.10 7.36 1.09
N THR A 226 -2.05 7.04 1.86
CA THR A 226 -1.08 5.99 1.53
C THR A 226 -1.78 4.64 1.34
N ILE A 227 -2.63 4.23 2.28
CA ILE A 227 -3.38 2.97 2.14
C ILE A 227 -4.37 3.02 0.99
N THR A 228 -5.12 4.11 0.82
CA THR A 228 -6.07 4.26 -0.28
C THR A 228 -5.35 4.10 -1.62
N GLY A 229 -4.17 4.73 -1.75
CA GLY A 229 -3.34 4.62 -2.93
C GLY A 229 -2.84 3.21 -3.18
N ALA A 230 -2.41 2.51 -2.14
CA ALA A 230 -2.01 1.10 -2.25
C ALA A 230 -3.16 0.19 -2.70
N VAL A 231 -4.35 0.36 -2.12
CA VAL A 231 -5.56 -0.41 -2.46
C VAL A 231 -5.99 -0.12 -3.90
N ALA A 232 -6.07 1.15 -4.29
CA ALA A 232 -6.42 1.56 -5.63
C ALA A 232 -5.38 1.10 -6.66
N GLY A 233 -4.10 1.08 -6.28
CA GLY A 233 -2.98 0.64 -7.08
C GLY A 233 -2.93 -0.89 -7.25
N ALA A 234 -3.25 -1.65 -6.20
CA ALA A 234 -3.37 -3.11 -6.30
C ALA A 234 -4.53 -3.51 -7.25
N TYR A 235 -5.61 -2.73 -7.25
CA TYR A 235 -6.76 -2.98 -8.14
C TYR A 235 -6.49 -2.55 -9.59
N ASN A 236 -6.02 -1.31 -9.80
CA ASN A 236 -5.87 -0.72 -11.13
C ASN A 236 -4.48 -0.90 -11.76
N GLY A 237 -3.48 -1.28 -10.97
CA GLY A 237 -2.09 -1.28 -11.36
C GLY A 237 -1.48 0.11 -11.58
N SER A 238 -0.22 0.16 -12.00
CA SER A 238 0.55 1.41 -12.15
C SER A 238 0.13 2.27 -13.34
N VAL A 239 -0.47 1.68 -14.39
CA VAL A 239 -0.91 2.40 -15.61
C VAL A 239 -1.91 3.52 -15.32
N CYS A 240 -2.68 3.41 -14.24
CA CYS A 240 -3.66 4.42 -13.85
C CYS A 240 -3.07 5.59 -13.04
N LEU A 241 -1.77 5.55 -12.73
CA LEU A 241 -1.10 6.63 -12.02
C LEU A 241 -0.80 7.80 -12.96
N PRO A 242 -1.20 9.03 -12.61
CA PRO A 242 -0.90 10.21 -13.41
C PRO A 242 0.61 10.50 -13.45
N SER A 243 1.18 10.56 -14.65
CA SER A 243 2.61 10.83 -14.85
C SER A 243 3.06 12.20 -14.32
N ASN A 244 2.16 13.18 -14.26
CA ASN A 244 2.43 14.50 -13.68
C ASN A 244 2.70 14.44 -12.17
N TRP A 245 2.16 13.45 -11.46
CA TRP A 245 2.45 13.24 -10.04
C TRP A 245 3.81 12.60 -9.82
N SER A 246 4.19 11.61 -10.64
CA SER A 246 5.56 11.07 -10.64
C SER A 246 6.59 12.19 -10.89
N HIS A 247 6.37 13.01 -11.92
CA HIS A 247 7.29 14.10 -12.23
C HIS A 247 7.39 15.10 -11.06
N ALA A 248 6.25 15.49 -10.46
CA ALA A 248 6.25 16.41 -9.33
C ALA A 248 7.05 15.84 -8.13
N LEU A 249 6.86 14.57 -7.82
CA LEU A 249 7.51 13.91 -6.68
C LEU A 249 9.02 13.76 -6.92
N ASN A 250 9.43 13.26 -8.08
CA ASN A 250 10.84 13.11 -8.45
C ASN A 250 11.59 14.46 -8.52
N SER A 251 10.89 15.56 -8.84
CA SER A 251 11.50 16.90 -8.87
C SER A 251 11.69 17.54 -7.49
N ARG A 252 11.11 16.97 -6.43
CA ARG A 252 10.99 17.61 -5.10
C ARG A 252 11.65 16.83 -3.97
N MET A 253 12.00 15.58 -4.21
CA MET A 253 12.66 14.75 -3.21
C MET A 253 14.16 15.03 -3.15
N GLU A 254 14.66 15.16 -1.92
CA GLU A 254 16.05 14.84 -1.64
C GLU A 254 16.26 13.31 -1.75
N PRO A 255 17.45 12.85 -2.18
CA PRO A 255 17.72 11.43 -2.27
C PRO A 255 17.53 10.75 -0.91
N ILE A 256 16.65 9.74 -0.84
CA ILE A 256 16.49 8.91 0.37
C ILE A 256 17.75 8.06 0.48
N PRO A 257 18.48 8.10 1.61
CA PRO A 257 19.52 7.12 1.87
C PRO A 257 18.86 5.75 2.07
N SER A 258 18.97 4.86 1.09
CA SER A 258 18.69 3.44 1.32
C SER A 258 19.92 2.83 2.02
N PRO A 259 19.74 2.14 3.16
CA PRO A 259 20.84 1.50 3.87
C PRO A 259 21.47 0.32 3.10
N LEU A 260 20.77 -0.21 2.08
CA LEU A 260 21.19 -1.37 1.28
C LEU A 260 21.68 -0.99 -0.12
N SER A 261 21.43 0.24 -0.58
CA SER A 261 21.99 0.73 -1.84
C SER A 261 23.45 1.15 -1.65
N THR A 262 24.39 0.28 -2.04
CA THR A 262 25.82 0.61 -2.17
C THR A 262 26.12 1.63 -3.28
N LEU A 263 25.10 2.08 -4.01
CA LEU A 263 25.22 2.96 -5.16
C LEU A 263 25.00 4.42 -4.74
N SER A 264 26.11 5.16 -4.70
CA SER A 264 26.25 6.57 -4.30
C SER A 264 25.60 7.59 -5.26
N HIS A 265 24.57 7.21 -6.01
CA HIS A 265 23.85 8.09 -6.93
C HIS A 265 22.41 8.32 -6.47
N PRO A 266 21.87 9.55 -6.60
CA PRO A 266 20.48 9.83 -6.26
C PRO A 266 19.56 9.03 -7.17
N PHE A 267 18.99 7.93 -6.68
CA PHE A 267 17.98 7.18 -7.41
C PHE A 267 16.69 8.00 -7.50
N ARG A 268 16.01 7.91 -8.65
CA ARG A 268 14.63 8.37 -8.77
C ARG A 268 13.76 7.41 -7.95
N LEU A 269 12.92 7.94 -7.07
CA LEU A 269 12.08 7.12 -6.18
C LEU A 269 11.24 6.11 -6.96
N GLU A 270 10.69 6.55 -8.10
CA GLU A 270 9.98 5.70 -9.06
C GLU A 270 10.75 4.44 -9.43
N SER A 271 11.98 4.63 -9.90
CA SER A 271 12.82 3.51 -10.35
C SER A 271 13.18 2.57 -9.21
N HIS A 272 13.36 3.09 -8.00
CA HIS A 272 13.63 2.27 -6.81
C HIS A 272 12.40 1.44 -6.44
N ALA A 273 11.23 2.06 -6.38
CA ALA A 273 9.97 1.36 -6.09
C ALA A 273 9.65 0.29 -7.14
N ASP A 274 9.88 0.57 -8.43
CA ASP A 274 9.69 -0.39 -9.51
C ASP A 274 10.67 -1.58 -9.43
N GLN A 275 11.93 -1.30 -9.09
CA GLN A 275 12.95 -2.34 -8.87
C GLN A 275 12.57 -3.22 -7.68
N LEU A 276 12.19 -2.62 -6.55
CA LEU A 276 11.74 -3.35 -5.37
C LEU A 276 10.47 -4.16 -5.64
N ALA A 277 9.50 -3.64 -6.40
CA ALA A 277 8.34 -4.41 -6.83
C ALA A 277 8.74 -5.66 -7.63
N ALA A 278 9.68 -5.52 -8.57
CA ALA A 278 10.17 -6.62 -9.38
C ALA A 278 10.96 -7.65 -8.55
N GLN A 279 11.80 -7.19 -7.63
CA GLN A 279 12.54 -8.05 -6.70
C GLN A 279 11.61 -8.80 -5.76
N LEU A 280 10.62 -8.11 -5.17
CA LEU A 280 9.64 -8.73 -4.28
C LEU A 280 8.88 -9.83 -5.00
N LEU A 281 8.47 -9.58 -6.25
CA LEU A 281 7.82 -10.58 -7.09
C LEU A 281 8.77 -11.75 -7.42
N ALA A 282 10.04 -11.47 -7.72
CA ALA A 282 11.03 -12.50 -8.00
C ALA A 282 11.22 -13.43 -6.78
N VAL A 283 11.51 -12.85 -5.61
CA VAL A 283 11.71 -13.58 -4.35
C VAL A 283 10.48 -14.41 -3.99
N TRP A 284 9.28 -13.80 -4.07
CA TRP A 284 8.03 -14.51 -3.84
C TRP A 284 7.84 -15.70 -4.81
N SER A 285 8.21 -15.55 -6.08
CA SER A 285 8.11 -16.63 -7.08
C SER A 285 9.16 -17.74 -6.90
N GLY A 286 9.98 -17.67 -5.86
CA GLY A 286 11.09 -18.59 -5.60
C GLY A 286 12.35 -18.29 -6.43
N GLN A 287 12.35 -17.19 -7.19
CA GLN A 287 13.54 -16.69 -7.86
C GLN A 287 14.34 -15.86 -6.86
N TYR A 288 15.31 -16.50 -6.20
CA TYR A 288 16.26 -15.77 -5.38
C TYR A 288 17.16 -14.93 -6.27
N PRO A 289 17.32 -13.62 -6.01
CA PRO A 289 18.34 -12.83 -6.69
C PRO A 289 19.71 -13.47 -6.39
N LEU A 290 20.42 -13.84 -7.46
CA LEU A 290 21.82 -14.28 -7.41
C LEU A 290 22.71 -13.10 -6.98
N ALA A 291 22.75 -12.78 -5.69
CA ALA A 291 23.61 -11.73 -5.10
C ALA A 291 23.39 -10.32 -5.73
N PRO A 292 23.96 -9.23 -5.17
CA PRO A 292 23.58 -7.89 -5.59
C PRO A 292 24.18 -7.58 -6.97
N PHE A 293 23.30 -7.23 -7.90
CA PHE A 293 23.56 -6.59 -9.21
C PHE A 293 25.02 -6.55 -9.67
N ILE A 294 25.48 -7.62 -10.33
CA ILE A 294 26.55 -7.47 -11.32
C ILE A 294 25.91 -6.83 -12.56
N HIS A 295 26.31 -5.61 -12.85
CA HIS A 295 25.95 -4.90 -14.06
C HIS A 295 26.24 -5.72 -15.33
N ARG A 296 25.29 -5.61 -16.26
CA ARG A 296 25.40 -5.79 -17.72
C ARG A 296 25.57 -7.21 -18.26
N ALA A 297 24.62 -7.50 -19.14
CA ALA A 297 24.79 -8.25 -20.38
C ALA A 297 25.45 -9.62 -20.22
N ASP A 298 24.63 -10.62 -19.93
CA ASP A 298 24.52 -11.70 -20.90
C ASP A 298 23.14 -12.33 -20.83
N GLN A 299 22.62 -12.66 -22.01
CA GLN A 299 21.32 -13.27 -22.21
C GLN A 299 21.23 -14.56 -21.38
N THR A 300 20.49 -14.52 -20.27
CA THR A 300 20.13 -15.72 -19.54
C THR A 300 19.06 -16.46 -20.33
N ALA A 301 19.50 -17.43 -21.12
CA ALA A 301 18.61 -18.37 -21.77
C ALA A 301 17.93 -19.24 -20.69
N THR A 302 16.61 -19.16 -20.60
CA THR A 302 15.79 -20.07 -19.80
C THR A 302 15.57 -21.36 -20.60
N ALA A 303 16.16 -22.46 -20.15
CA ALA A 303 15.85 -23.78 -20.70
C ALA A 303 14.64 -24.38 -19.98
N ALA A 304 13.71 -24.95 -20.75
CA ALA A 304 12.56 -25.68 -20.21
C ALA A 304 13.02 -26.94 -19.43
N PRO A 305 12.27 -27.38 -18.41
CA PRO A 305 12.60 -28.57 -17.63
C PRO A 305 12.76 -29.81 -18.54
N GLY A 306 13.91 -30.50 -18.44
CA GLY A 306 14.17 -31.78 -19.12
C GLY A 306 15.05 -31.74 -20.37
N VAL A 307 15.60 -30.59 -20.76
CA VAL A 307 16.35 -30.44 -22.04
C VAL A 307 17.85 -30.76 -21.94
N ILE A 308 18.44 -30.86 -20.74
CA ILE A 308 19.85 -31.23 -20.58
C ILE A 308 19.96 -32.68 -20.10
N ARG A 309 20.39 -33.58 -20.99
CA ARG A 309 20.90 -34.90 -20.62
C ARG A 309 22.42 -34.92 -20.75
N PRO A 310 23.17 -35.39 -19.74
CA PRO A 310 24.62 -35.54 -19.87
C PRO A 310 24.94 -36.69 -20.85
N ARG A 311 25.99 -36.50 -21.66
CA ARG A 311 26.68 -37.57 -22.38
C ARG A 311 27.82 -38.12 -21.53
#